data_AF-A0A919Q1V8-F1
#
_entry.id   AF-A0A919Q1V8-F1
#
_cell.length_a   1.000
_cell.length_b   1.000
_cell.length_c   1.000
_cell.angle_alpha   90.00
_cell.angle_beta   90.00
_cell.angle_gamma   90.00
#
_symmetry.space_group_name_H-M   'P 1'
#
loop_
_entity.id
_entity.type
_entity.pdbx_description
1 polymer ?
#
loop_
_entity_poly.entity_id
_entity_poly.type
_entity_poly.pdbx_seq_one_letter_code
_entity_poly.pdbx_strand_id
1 'polypeptide(L)'
;MSAVATPIRELNAREMATVEGRVVAITVEPHDAAPRLTARIDDGTGRIDAVFMGRRSIAGIEPGARVSVAGRVCEADAALRLFNPRFEIR
;
A
#
# COMPACT_ATOMS: atom_id res chain seq x y z
N MET A 1 15.37 -3.19 12.97
CA MET A 1 15.33 -4.39 12.12
C MET A 1 14.13 -4.24 11.21
N SER A 2 14.31 -4.23 9.89
CA SER A 2 13.17 -4.25 8.96
C SER A 2 12.54 -5.64 9.07
N ALA A 3 11.24 -5.73 9.33
CA ALA A 3 10.55 -7.01 9.42
C ALA A 3 10.62 -7.73 8.07
N VAL A 4 10.68 -9.07 8.09
CA VAL A 4 10.72 -9.88 6.87
C VAL A 4 9.46 -9.61 6.05
N ALA A 5 9.63 -9.38 4.75
CA ALA A 5 8.53 -9.14 3.83
C ALA A 5 7.77 -10.45 3.57
N THR A 6 6.45 -10.42 3.73
CA THR A 6 5.53 -11.50 3.39
C THR A 6 5.05 -11.34 1.94
N PRO A 7 5.04 -12.40 1.12
CA PRO A 7 4.45 -12.34 -0.22
C PRO A 7 2.97 -11.97 -0.15
N ILE A 8 2.51 -11.11 -1.07
CA ILE A 8 1.13 -10.62 -1.06
C ILE A 8 0.11 -11.78 -1.16
N ARG A 9 0.42 -12.83 -1.93
CA ARG A 9 -0.45 -14.02 -2.05
C ARG A 9 -0.65 -14.80 -0.74
N GLU A 10 0.17 -14.57 0.28
CA GLU A 10 0.12 -15.26 1.58
C GLU A 10 -0.49 -14.41 2.69
N LEU A 11 -0.94 -13.20 2.37
CA LEU A 11 -1.53 -12.29 3.35
C LEU A 11 -2.93 -12.75 3.75
N ASN A 12 -3.20 -12.65 5.05
CA ASN A 12 -4.54 -12.83 5.60
C ASN A 12 -5.04 -11.52 6.21
N ALA A 13 -6.34 -11.27 6.11
CA ALA A 13 -6.97 -10.13 6.74
C ALA A 13 -6.80 -10.16 8.26
N ARG A 14 -6.74 -8.98 8.87
CA ARG A 14 -6.60 -8.73 10.32
C ARG A 14 -5.22 -9.07 10.91
N GLU A 15 -4.26 -9.50 10.10
CA GLU A 15 -2.88 -9.74 10.51
C GLU A 15 -1.98 -8.53 10.27
N MET A 16 -0.89 -8.43 11.03
CA MET A 16 0.18 -7.47 10.74
C MET A 16 1.10 -8.07 9.68
N ALA A 17 1.40 -7.30 8.63
CA ALA A 17 2.31 -7.73 7.59
C ALA A 17 3.21 -6.57 7.14
N THR A 18 4.37 -6.94 6.63
CA THR A 18 5.26 -6.08 5.84
C THR A 18 5.30 -6.67 4.44
N VAL A 19 5.15 -5.84 3.42
CA VAL A 19 5.29 -6.25 2.02
C VAL A 19 6.29 -5.35 1.32
N GLU A 20 6.99 -5.90 0.33
CA GLU A 20 7.87 -5.15 -0.53
C GLU A 20 7.47 -5.35 -1.98
N GLY A 21 7.37 -4.27 -2.74
CA GLY A 21 6.94 -4.35 -4.12
C GLY A 21 7.14 -3.04 -4.87
N ARG A 22 6.62 -3.01 -6.10
CA ARG A 22 6.62 -1.83 -6.94
C ARG A 22 5.25 -1.17 -6.93
N VAL A 23 5.21 0.15 -6.81
CA VAL A 23 3.98 0.92 -7.04
C VAL A 23 3.64 0.83 -8.53
N VAL A 24 2.49 0.24 -8.86
CA VAL A 24 2.03 0.07 -10.24
C VAL A 24 0.95 1.06 -10.64
N ALA A 25 0.27 1.67 -9.67
CA ALA A 25 -0.71 2.72 -9.91
C ALA A 25 -0.86 3.63 -8.68
N ILE A 26 -1.20 4.89 -8.95
CA ILE A 26 -1.63 5.87 -7.93
C ILE A 26 -3.03 6.34 -8.31
N THR A 27 -3.95 6.29 -7.35
CA THR A 27 -5.28 6.90 -7.47
C THR A 27 -5.38 7.99 -6.41
N VAL A 28 -5.80 9.19 -6.81
CA VAL A 28 -6.06 10.31 -5.90
C VAL A 28 -7.52 10.71 -6.05
N GLU A 29 -8.20 10.93 -4.92
CA GLU A 29 -9.59 11.39 -4.97
C GLU A 29 -9.72 12.76 -5.66
N PRO A 30 -10.90 13.07 -6.23
CA PRO A 30 -11.23 14.40 -6.72
C PRO A 30 -11.04 15.49 -5.64
N HIS A 31 -10.86 16.73 -6.10
CA HIS A 31 -10.54 17.87 -5.21
C HIS A 31 -11.64 18.23 -4.22
N ASP A 32 -12.90 17.99 -4.59
CA ASP A 32 -14.12 18.23 -3.81
C ASP A 32 -14.44 17.09 -2.81
N ALA A 33 -13.76 15.95 -2.93
CA ALA A 33 -13.85 14.84 -1.98
C ALA A 33 -12.77 14.94 -0.88
N ALA A 34 -12.97 14.24 0.25
CA ALA A 34 -11.94 14.14 1.28
C ALA A 34 -10.62 13.57 0.70
N PRO A 35 -9.45 14.17 1.01
CA PRO A 35 -8.19 13.76 0.40
C PRO A 35 -7.81 12.34 0.77
N ARG A 36 -7.57 11.52 -0.26
CA ARG A 36 -7.04 10.17 -0.14
C ARG A 36 -6.16 9.89 -1.35
N LEU A 37 -4.99 9.30 -1.08
CA LEU A 37 -4.08 8.73 -2.07
C LEU A 37 -4.04 7.23 -1.84
N THR A 38 -4.31 6.47 -2.89
CA THR A 38 -4.17 5.01 -2.89
C THR A 38 -3.02 4.64 -3.80
N ALA A 39 -1.99 3.99 -3.25
CA ALA A 39 -0.88 3.42 -4.00
C ALA A 39 -1.08 1.91 -4.11
N ARG A 40 -1.26 1.43 -5.34
CA ARG A 40 -1.32 -0.01 -5.62
C ARG A 40 0.07 -0.57 -5.76
N ILE A 41 0.38 -1.58 -4.98
CA ILE A 41 1.69 -2.23 -4.92
C ILE A 41 1.56 -3.65 -5.46
N ASP A 42 2.52 -4.06 -6.28
CA ASP A 42 2.63 -5.39 -6.87
C ASP A 42 4.01 -5.96 -6.54
N ASP A 43 4.05 -7.16 -5.96
CA ASP A 43 5.28 -7.89 -5.61
C ASP A 43 5.59 -9.05 -6.58
N GLY A 44 4.79 -9.19 -7.65
CA GLY A 44 4.83 -10.32 -8.59
C GLY A 44 4.02 -11.53 -8.16
N THR A 45 3.55 -11.59 -6.92
CA THR A 45 2.69 -12.67 -6.40
C THR A 45 1.25 -12.23 -6.19
N GLY A 46 1.01 -10.93 -5.99
CA GLY A 46 -0.32 -10.35 -5.84
C GLY A 46 -0.28 -8.84 -5.79
N ARG A 47 -1.42 -8.23 -5.44
CA ARG A 47 -1.56 -6.78 -5.31
C ARG A 47 -2.20 -6.39 -4.00
N ILE A 48 -1.73 -5.27 -3.44
CA ILE A 48 -2.26 -4.66 -2.23
C ILE A 48 -2.27 -3.14 -2.39
N ASP A 49 -3.29 -2.50 -1.82
CA ASP A 49 -3.42 -1.05 -1.86
C ASP A 49 -2.95 -0.43 -0.53
N ALA A 50 -1.92 0.41 -0.57
CA ALA A 50 -1.56 1.29 0.53
C ALA A 50 -2.39 2.58 0.44
N VAL A 51 -3.29 2.79 1.39
CA VAL A 51 -4.25 3.89 1.40
C VAL A 51 -3.83 4.94 2.42
N PHE A 52 -3.51 6.14 1.95
CA PHE A 52 -3.11 7.28 2.76
C PHE A 52 -4.24 8.31 2.80
N MET A 53 -4.91 8.38 3.94
CA MET A 53 -5.97 9.36 4.19
C MET A 53 -5.35 10.72 4.52
N GLY A 54 -6.04 11.81 4.15
CA GLY A 54 -5.55 13.17 4.39
C GLY A 54 -4.47 13.62 3.39
N ARG A 55 -4.10 12.78 2.41
CA ARG A 55 -2.98 13.01 1.50
C ARG A 55 -3.44 13.01 0.04
N ARG A 56 -2.87 13.92 -0.76
CA ARG A 56 -3.00 13.96 -2.23
C ARG A 56 -1.72 13.54 -2.94
N SER A 57 -0.59 13.63 -2.25
CA SER A 57 0.74 13.22 -2.72
C SER A 57 1.59 12.81 -1.52
N ILE A 58 2.56 11.93 -1.77
CA ILE A 58 3.62 11.53 -0.83
C ILE A 58 4.90 11.43 -1.65
N ALA A 59 5.95 12.15 -1.23
CA ALA A 59 7.23 12.11 -1.92
C ALA A 59 7.79 10.68 -1.96
N GLY A 60 8.22 10.22 -3.14
CA GLY A 60 8.74 8.88 -3.36
C GLY A 60 7.68 7.78 -3.54
N ILE A 61 6.40 8.07 -3.35
CA ILE A 61 5.29 7.14 -3.66
C ILE A 61 4.70 7.53 -5.01
N GLU A 62 5.28 6.98 -6.07
CA GLU A 62 4.91 7.25 -7.46
C GLU A 62 4.98 5.95 -8.29
N PRO A 63 4.27 5.85 -9.43
CA PRO A 63 4.35 4.67 -10.29
C PRO A 63 5.80 4.35 -10.67
N GLY A 64 6.21 3.10 -10.46
CA GLY A 64 7.58 2.66 -10.65
C GLY A 64 8.43 2.65 -9.37
N ALA A 65 8.07 3.37 -8.31
CA ALA A 65 8.86 3.34 -7.07
C ALA A 65 8.85 1.94 -6.42
N ARG A 66 9.99 1.52 -5.85
CA ARG A 66 10.05 0.36 -4.97
C ARG A 66 9.85 0.80 -3.53
N VAL A 67 8.98 0.10 -2.82
CA VAL A 67 8.56 0.47 -1.49
C VAL A 67 8.46 -0.75 -0.59
N SER A 68 8.72 -0.53 0.70
CA SER A 68 8.29 -1.43 1.77
C SER A 68 7.13 -0.77 2.49
N VAL A 69 6.00 -1.48 2.66
CA VAL A 69 4.87 -0.98 3.46
C VAL A 69 4.50 -1.99 4.54
N ALA A 70 4.21 -1.49 5.73
CA ALA A 70 3.91 -2.30 6.90
C ALA A 70 2.66 -1.78 7.62
N GLY A 71 1.76 -2.68 7.95
CA GLY A 71 0.50 -2.33 8.61
C GLY A 71 -0.39 -3.54 8.86
N ARG A 72 -1.59 -3.27 9.36
CA ARG A 72 -2.64 -4.28 9.49
C ARG A 72 -3.32 -4.47 8.14
N VAL A 73 -3.35 -5.72 7.66
CA VAL A 73 -4.05 -6.10 6.44
C VAL A 73 -5.55 -6.00 6.69
N CYS A 74 -6.23 -5.23 5.85
CA CYS A 74 -7.68 -5.14 5.81
C CYS A 74 -8.17 -5.73 4.49
N GLU A 75 -9.25 -6.49 4.55
CA GLU A 75 -10.01 -6.85 3.36
C GLU A 75 -11.08 -5.80 3.13
N ALA A 76 -11.15 -5.26 1.92
CA ALA A 76 -12.20 -4.34 1.53
C ALA A 76 -12.60 -4.59 0.08
N ASP A 77 -13.89 -4.88 -0.11
CA ASP A 77 -14.49 -5.30 -1.38
C ASP A 77 -13.82 -6.58 -1.91
N ALA A 78 -12.82 -6.42 -2.80
CA ALA A 78 -12.11 -7.50 -3.48
C ALA A 78 -10.58 -7.28 -3.50
N ALA A 79 -10.08 -6.38 -2.65
CA ALA A 79 -8.66 -6.07 -2.57
C ALA A 79 -8.17 -6.04 -1.12
N LEU A 80 -6.94 -6.53 -0.91
CA LEU A 80 -6.22 -6.30 0.32
C LEU A 80 -5.80 -4.83 0.39
N ARG A 81 -5.90 -4.23 1.58
CA ARG A 81 -5.54 -2.84 1.83
C ARG A 81 -4.76 -2.69 3.12
N LEU A 82 -3.87 -1.70 3.16
CA LEU A 82 -3.29 -1.16 4.38
C LEU A 82 -3.72 0.30 4.51
N PHE A 83 -4.29 0.68 5.65
CA PHE A 83 -4.68 2.06 5.90
C PHE A 83 -3.60 2.77 6.71
N ASN A 84 -3.15 3.92 6.20
CA ASN A 84 -2.05 4.72 6.72
C ASN A 84 -0.86 3.86 7.18
N PRO A 85 -0.36 2.95 6.31
CA PRO A 85 0.75 2.08 6.69
C PRO A 85 2.01 2.89 6.97
N ARG A 86 2.92 2.32 7.75
CA ARG A 86 4.32 2.74 7.71
C ARG A 86 4.87 2.39 6.32
N PHE A 87 5.65 3.29 5.73
CA PHE A 87 6.30 3.04 4.45
C PHE A 87 7.76 3.47 4.46
N GLU A 88 8.56 2.82 3.63
CA GLU A 88 9.96 3.13 3.37
C GLU A 88 10.21 3.04 1.85
N ILE A 89 10.98 3.98 1.30
CA ILE A 89 11.43 3.93 -0.09
C ILE A 89 12.66 3.02 -0.17
N ARG A 90 12.74 2.19 -1.21
CA ARG A 90 13.83 1.23 -1.45
C ARG A 90 14.67 1.61 -2.66
#